data_AF-A0A8T5FFL7-F1
#
_entry.id   AF-A0A8T5FFL7-F1
#
_cell.length_a   1.000
_cell.length_b   1.000
_cell.length_c   1.000
_cell.angle_alpha   90.00
_cell.angle_beta   90.00
_cell.angle_gamma   90.00
#
_symmetry.space_group_name_H-M   'P 1'
#
loop_
_entity.id
_entity.type
_entity.pdbx_description
1 polymer ?
#
loop_
_entity_poly.entity_id
_entity_poly.type
_entity_poly.pdbx_seq_one_letter_code
_entity_poly.pdbx_strand_id
1 'polypeptide(L)'
;MNDYESFFSFLEKNQPYFNMDDILVVSHLDTDGVTSLSLFKKFYEDKNPHLKIIQQLDDECIDEISNMPQKNVIILDSGSLKLNSIKKKLSNKNRVIIIDHHEIEDDCQLPENIIFINPFLFGINGIKKFLLQGFHI
;
A
#
# COMPACT_ATOMS: atom_id res chain seq x y z
N MET A 1 -15.54 10.81 -15.81
CA MET A 1 -15.67 9.48 -16.45
C MET A 1 -14.63 8.61 -15.79
N ASN A 2 -15.02 7.50 -15.14
CA ASN A 2 -14.10 6.65 -14.41
C ASN A 2 -13.05 6.10 -15.37
N ASP A 3 -11.76 6.31 -15.09
CA ASP A 3 -10.67 5.91 -15.97
C ASP A 3 -10.04 4.59 -15.52
N TYR A 4 -10.81 3.50 -15.66
CA TYR A 4 -10.35 2.16 -15.32
C TYR A 4 -9.18 1.69 -16.18
N GLU A 5 -9.14 2.06 -17.46
CA GLU A 5 -8.05 1.70 -18.36
C GLU A 5 -6.72 2.28 -17.87
N SER A 6 -6.69 3.57 -17.50
CA SER A 6 -5.48 4.16 -16.92
C SER A 6 -5.12 3.55 -15.57
N PHE A 7 -6.11 3.20 -14.74
CA PHE A 7 -5.86 2.52 -13.47
C PHE A 7 -5.24 1.14 -13.67
N PHE A 8 -5.78 0.31 -14.57
CA PHE A 8 -5.23 -1.01 -14.86
C PHE A 8 -3.85 -0.92 -15.52
N SER A 9 -3.65 0.01 -16.47
CA SER A 9 -2.34 0.28 -17.05
C SER A 9 -1.32 0.70 -15.98
N PHE A 10 -1.74 1.50 -14.99
CA PHE A 10 -0.91 1.85 -13.85
C PHE A 10 -0.57 0.63 -12.98
N LEU A 11 -1.52 -0.27 -12.73
CA LEU A 11 -1.26 -1.53 -12.01
C LEU A 11 -0.25 -2.40 -12.76
N GLU A 12 -0.46 -2.64 -14.05
CA GLU A 12 0.44 -3.45 -14.90
C GLU A 12 1.86 -2.87 -14.93
N LYS A 13 1.99 -1.55 -15.10
CA LYS A 13 3.28 -0.86 -15.08
C LYS A 13 4.02 -1.04 -13.75
N ASN A 14 3.29 -1.08 -12.63
CA ASN A 14 3.88 -1.19 -11.31
C ASN A 14 3.99 -2.63 -10.78
N GLN A 15 3.38 -3.61 -11.44
CA GLN A 15 3.44 -5.03 -11.09
C GLN A 15 4.87 -5.54 -10.82
N PRO A 16 5.91 -5.18 -11.62
CA PRO A 16 7.27 -5.65 -11.37
C PRO A 16 7.83 -5.26 -10.00
N TYR A 17 7.37 -4.15 -9.41
CA TYR A 17 7.82 -3.70 -8.09
C TYR A 17 7.29 -4.56 -6.94
N PHE A 18 6.36 -5.47 -7.18
CA PHE A 18 5.92 -6.44 -6.17
C PHE A 18 6.90 -7.60 -6.03
N ASN A 19 7.83 -7.84 -6.97
CA ASN A 19 8.84 -8.88 -6.79
C ASN A 19 10.01 -8.38 -5.91
N MET A 20 9.79 -8.36 -4.58
CA MET A 20 10.77 -7.91 -3.59
C MET A 20 11.04 -8.98 -2.54
N ASP A 21 12.18 -8.92 -1.86
CA ASP A 21 12.48 -9.71 -0.65
C ASP A 21 12.55 -8.77 0.57
N ASP A 22 12.70 -9.32 1.78
CA ASP A 22 12.84 -8.52 3.01
C ASP A 22 11.69 -7.50 3.17
N ILE A 23 10.46 -8.04 3.21
CA ILE A 23 9.22 -7.28 3.14
C ILE A 23 8.53 -7.26 4.50
N LEU A 24 8.05 -6.07 4.87
CA LEU A 24 7.04 -5.87 5.90
C LEU A 24 5.70 -5.54 5.23
N VAL A 25 4.67 -6.33 5.50
CA VAL A 25 3.29 -6.05 5.10
C VAL A 25 2.53 -5.54 6.32
N VAL A 26 2.04 -4.31 6.24
CA VAL A 26 1.27 -3.62 7.27
C VAL A 26 -0.17 -3.50 6.80
N SER A 27 -1.14 -3.82 7.65
CA SER A 27 -2.55 -3.73 7.27
C SER A 27 -3.45 -3.27 8.42
N HIS A 28 -4.54 -2.59 8.07
CA HIS A 28 -5.56 -2.15 9.02
C HIS A 28 -6.32 -3.33 9.67
N LEU A 29 -6.76 -3.16 10.92
CA LEU A 29 -7.51 -4.14 11.70
C LEU A 29 -9.02 -4.02 11.44
N ASP A 30 -9.42 -4.34 10.23
CA ASP A 30 -10.82 -4.56 9.88
C ASP A 30 -10.95 -5.73 8.89
N THR A 31 -12.13 -5.90 8.30
CA THR A 31 -12.37 -7.01 7.37
C THR A 31 -11.60 -6.84 6.07
N ASP A 32 -11.52 -5.61 5.55
CA ASP A 32 -10.90 -5.34 4.25
C ASP A 32 -9.37 -5.47 4.38
N GLY A 33 -8.79 -4.89 5.43
CA GLY A 33 -7.38 -5.04 5.78
C GLY A 33 -6.96 -6.48 6.07
N VAL A 34 -7.64 -7.20 6.97
CA VAL A 34 -7.24 -8.59 7.32
C VAL A 34 -7.34 -9.53 6.12
N THR A 35 -8.37 -9.37 5.27
CA THR A 35 -8.50 -10.17 4.05
C THR A 35 -7.35 -9.86 3.08
N SER A 36 -7.02 -8.58 2.89
CA SER A 36 -5.90 -8.14 2.04
C SER A 36 -4.56 -8.66 2.54
N LEU A 37 -4.31 -8.59 3.85
CA LEU A 37 -3.10 -9.15 4.46
C LEU A 37 -2.98 -10.66 4.22
N SER A 38 -4.09 -11.40 4.28
CA SER A 38 -4.08 -12.85 4.02
C SER A 38 -3.69 -13.19 2.58
N LEU A 39 -4.16 -12.40 1.61
CA LEU A 39 -3.80 -12.52 0.20
C LEU A 39 -2.31 -12.22 -0.01
N PHE A 40 -1.81 -11.13 0.57
CA PHE A 40 -0.40 -10.74 0.46
C PHE A 40 0.54 -11.72 1.16
N LYS A 41 0.13 -12.28 2.31
CA LYS A 41 0.86 -13.38 2.95
C LYS A 41 0.99 -14.58 2.01
N LYS A 42 -0.08 -14.93 1.29
CA LYS A 42 -0.07 -16.05 0.34
C LYS A 42 0.79 -15.73 -0.89
N PHE A 43 0.70 -14.51 -1.42
CA PHE A 43 1.49 -14.06 -2.56
C PHE A 43 3.00 -14.10 -2.28
N TYR A 44 3.40 -13.79 -1.05
CA TYR A 44 4.80 -13.80 -0.61
C TYR A 44 5.19 -15.03 0.20
N GLU A 45 4.44 -16.13 0.14
CA GLU A 45 4.64 -17.29 1.02
C GLU A 45 6.07 -17.87 0.95
N ASP A 46 6.68 -17.86 -0.24
CA ASP A 46 8.06 -18.28 -0.49
C ASP A 46 9.12 -17.34 0.09
N LYS A 47 8.74 -16.09 0.39
CA LYS A 47 9.63 -15.03 0.87
C LYS A 47 9.54 -14.77 2.37
N ASN A 48 8.63 -15.46 3.08
CA ASN A 48 8.39 -15.31 4.52
C ASN A 48 8.24 -13.84 4.98
N PRO A 49 7.22 -13.11 4.49
CA PRO A 49 7.03 -11.71 4.81
C PRO A 49 6.79 -11.52 6.31
N HIS A 50 7.29 -10.41 6.84
CA HIS A 50 6.88 -9.95 8.15
C HIS A 50 5.52 -9.28 8.06
N LEU A 51 4.61 -9.62 8.97
CA LEU A 51 3.25 -9.09 8.97
C LEU A 51 3.04 -8.23 10.22
N LYS A 52 2.40 -7.09 10.08
CA LYS A 52 1.97 -6.23 11.19
C LYS A 52 0.52 -5.79 10.95
N ILE A 53 -0.36 -6.09 11.90
CA ILE A 53 -1.74 -5.58 11.89
C ILE A 53 -1.79 -4.37 12.83
N ILE A 54 -2.43 -3.29 12.38
CA ILE A 54 -2.52 -2.02 13.11
C ILE A 54 -3.97 -1.56 13.19
N GLN A 55 -4.36 -0.93 14.30
CA GLN A 55 -5.69 -0.30 14.40
C GLN A 55 -5.73 1.04 13.67
N GLN A 56 -4.62 1.75 13.61
CA GLN A 56 -4.52 3.04 12.94
C GLN A 56 -3.09 3.28 12.50
N LEU A 57 -2.92 3.89 11.33
CA LEU A 57 -1.63 4.37 10.87
C LEU A 57 -1.44 5.82 11.35
N ASP A 58 -0.98 5.98 12.58
CA ASP A 58 -0.57 7.28 13.12
C ASP A 58 0.95 7.51 12.97
N ASP A 59 1.41 8.67 13.41
CA ASP A 59 2.82 9.05 13.28
C ASP A 59 3.76 8.16 14.09
N GLU A 60 3.32 7.65 15.25
CA GLU A 60 4.09 6.74 16.09
C GLU A 60 4.23 5.37 15.41
N CYS A 61 3.14 4.86 14.84
CA CYS A 61 3.15 3.63 14.06
C CYS A 61 4.08 3.73 12.85
N ILE A 62 4.08 4.86 12.14
CA ILE A 62 4.99 5.09 11.01
C ILE A 62 6.46 5.13 11.48
N ASP A 63 6.75 5.70 12.66
CA ASP A 63 8.10 5.66 13.25
C ASP A 63 8.52 4.23 13.60
N GLU A 64 7.61 3.42 14.17
CA GLU A 64 7.86 2.00 14.42
C GLU A 64 8.21 1.27 13.11
N ILE A 65 7.39 1.45 12.07
CA ILE A 65 7.61 0.86 10.73
C ILE A 65 8.97 1.28 10.16
N SER A 66 9.34 2.55 10.32
CA SER A 66 10.64 3.09 9.89
C SER A 66 11.79 2.34 10.56
N ASN A 67 11.66 2.06 11.85
CA ASN A 67 12.67 1.38 12.67
C ASN A 67 12.71 -0.14 12.50
N MET A 68 11.69 -0.75 11.87
CA MET A 68 11.73 -2.18 11.56
C MET A 68 12.84 -2.49 10.54
N PRO A 69 13.51 -3.66 10.63
CA PRO A 69 14.70 -3.96 9.82
C PRO A 69 14.42 -4.15 8.33
N GLN A 70 13.16 -4.42 7.95
CA GLN A 70 12.77 -4.70 6.58
C GLN A 70 12.99 -3.49 5.69
N LYS A 71 13.64 -3.72 4.55
CA LYS A 71 13.96 -2.70 3.55
C LYS A 71 12.75 -2.27 2.74
N ASN A 72 11.78 -3.16 2.54
CA ASN A 72 10.60 -2.93 1.72
C ASN A 72 9.33 -2.98 2.58
N VAL A 73 8.40 -2.07 2.31
CA VAL A 73 7.15 -1.96 3.07
C VAL A 73 5.95 -1.94 2.12
N ILE A 74 4.92 -2.71 2.45
CA ILE A 74 3.61 -2.67 1.80
C ILE A 74 2.60 -2.26 2.85
N ILE A 75 1.87 -1.17 2.62
CA ILE A 75 0.80 -0.69 3.49
C ILE A 75 -0.52 -0.94 2.76
N LEU A 76 -1.40 -1.71 3.40
CA LEU A 76 -2.69 -2.11 2.86
C LEU A 76 -3.81 -1.41 3.65
N ASP A 77 -4.82 -0.95 2.92
CA ASP A 77 -6.07 -0.41 3.46
C ASP A 77 -5.88 0.78 4.40
N SER A 78 -4.79 1.52 4.21
CA SER A 78 -4.43 2.70 4.97
C SER A 78 -3.30 3.45 4.25
N GLY A 79 -3.16 4.74 4.53
CA GLY A 79 -2.04 5.56 4.06
C GLY A 79 -2.43 6.82 3.29
N SER A 80 -3.62 6.88 2.68
CA SER A 80 -4.10 8.05 1.93
C SER A 80 -4.01 9.35 2.73
N LEU A 81 -4.45 9.34 3.99
CA LEU A 81 -4.42 10.52 4.87
C LEU A 81 -3.05 10.78 5.52
N LYS A 82 -2.05 9.94 5.25
CA LYS A 82 -0.73 9.97 5.90
C LYS A 82 0.44 10.04 4.93
N LEU A 83 0.18 10.31 3.64
CA LEU A 83 1.22 10.39 2.60
C LEU A 83 2.38 11.32 3.00
N ASN A 84 2.09 12.48 3.62
CA ASN A 84 3.11 13.42 4.08
C ASN A 84 4.01 12.87 5.21
N SER A 85 3.44 12.11 6.15
CA SER A 85 4.21 11.46 7.20
C SER A 85 5.00 10.29 6.64
N ILE A 86 4.38 9.47 5.78
CA ILE A 86 5.01 8.31 5.15
C ILE A 86 6.23 8.73 4.33
N LYS A 87 6.11 9.73 3.45
CA LYS A 87 7.23 10.18 2.61
C LYS A 87 8.42 10.69 3.42
N LYS A 88 8.16 11.33 4.56
CA LYS A 88 9.21 11.84 5.44
C LYS A 88 9.88 10.73 6.23
N LYS A 89 9.07 9.89 6.90
CA LYS A 89 9.53 8.94 7.91
C LYS A 89 9.98 7.60 7.33
N LEU A 90 9.46 7.19 6.18
CA LEU A 90 9.87 5.96 5.48
C LEU A 90 10.87 6.23 4.34
N SER A 91 11.55 7.37 4.37
CA SER A 91 12.61 7.74 3.41
C SER A 91 13.83 6.83 3.46
N ASN A 92 14.03 6.12 4.59
CA ASN A 92 15.06 5.11 4.76
C ASN A 92 14.71 3.74 4.13
N LYS A 93 13.49 3.56 3.64
CA LYS A 93 13.05 2.31 2.99
C LYS A 93 13.37 2.34 1.50
N ASN A 94 13.78 1.19 0.97
CA ASN A 94 14.11 1.02 -0.45
C ASN A 94 12.86 1.17 -1.32
N ARG A 95 11.74 0.63 -0.87
CA ARG A 95 10.45 0.69 -1.55
C ARG A 95 9.33 0.73 -0.53
N VAL A 96 8.37 1.63 -0.74
CA VAL A 96 7.10 1.65 -0.02
C VAL A 96 5.98 1.56 -1.05
N ILE A 97 5.12 0.57 -0.92
CA ILE A 97 3.91 0.44 -1.75
C ILE A 97 2.72 0.67 -0.84
N ILE A 98 1.85 1.61 -1.20
CA ILE A 98 0.63 1.93 -0.47
C ILE A 98 -0.53 1.54 -1.37
N ILE A 99 -1.41 0.67 -0.89
CA ILE A 99 -2.62 0.23 -1.57
C ILE A 99 -3.79 0.63 -0.69
N ASP A 100 -4.50 1.66 -1.12
CA ASP A 100 -5.57 2.26 -0.33
C ASP A 100 -6.73 2.66 -1.24
N HIS A 101 -7.91 2.80 -0.66
CA HIS A 101 -9.12 3.23 -1.33
C HIS A 101 -9.82 4.38 -0.60
N HIS A 102 -9.25 4.90 0.49
CA HIS A 102 -9.76 6.09 1.16
C HIS A 102 -9.59 7.33 0.28
N GLU A 103 -10.49 8.30 0.48
CA GLU A 103 -10.42 9.63 -0.16
C GLU A 103 -9.09 10.32 0.14
N ILE A 104 -8.61 11.10 -0.82
CA ILE A 104 -7.39 11.89 -0.73
C ILE A 104 -7.76 13.37 -0.73
N GLU A 105 -7.15 14.15 0.15
CA GLU A 105 -7.45 15.58 0.28
C GLU A 105 -6.61 16.45 -0.68
N ASP A 106 -5.46 15.95 -1.16
CA ASP A 106 -4.53 16.72 -2.01
C ASP A 106 -3.76 15.84 -3.01
N ASP A 107 -3.36 16.45 -4.12
CA ASP A 107 -2.43 15.88 -5.09
C ASP A 107 -1.00 15.98 -4.53
N CYS A 108 -0.48 14.86 -4.00
CA CYS A 108 0.83 14.85 -3.34
C CYS A 108 1.89 14.31 -4.30
N GLN A 109 2.93 15.11 -4.57
CA GLN A 109 4.14 14.59 -5.22
C GLN A 109 4.82 13.58 -4.30
N LEU A 110 4.90 12.34 -4.77
CA LEU A 110 5.55 11.24 -4.07
C LEU A 110 6.99 11.04 -4.58
N PRO A 111 7.94 10.74 -3.69
CA PRO A 111 9.31 10.39 -4.10
C PRO A 111 9.33 9.06 -4.85
N GLU A 112 10.37 8.83 -5.66
CA GLU A 112 10.48 7.66 -6.54
C GLU A 112 10.43 6.30 -5.83
N ASN A 113 10.79 6.25 -4.55
CA ASN A 113 10.74 5.03 -3.75
C ASN A 113 9.31 4.69 -3.26
N ILE A 114 8.33 5.57 -3.46
CA ILE A 114 6.94 5.37 -3.02
C ILE A 114 6.05 5.16 -4.24
N ILE A 115 5.30 4.06 -4.22
CA ILE A 115 4.24 3.77 -5.18
C ILE A 115 2.93 3.84 -4.44
N PHE A 116 2.02 4.71 -4.88
CA PHE A 116 0.70 4.84 -4.31
C PHE A 116 -0.35 4.39 -5.32
N ILE A 117 -1.02 3.29 -4.99
CA ILE A 117 -2.09 2.69 -5.76
C ILE A 117 -3.38 3.07 -5.04
N ASN A 118 -4.11 4.02 -5.63
CA ASN A 118 -5.43 4.42 -5.14
C ASN A 118 -6.35 4.75 -6.33
N PRO A 119 -7.53 4.11 -6.45
CA PRO A 119 -8.50 4.39 -7.52
C PRO A 119 -8.97 5.86 -7.59
N PHE A 120 -8.94 6.60 -6.47
CA PHE A 120 -9.30 8.03 -6.44
C PHE A 120 -8.40 8.88 -7.36
N LEU A 121 -7.13 8.48 -7.58
CA LEU A 121 -6.21 9.15 -8.51
C LEU A 121 -6.69 9.11 -9.97
N PHE A 122 -7.63 8.21 -10.28
CA PHE A 122 -8.16 7.97 -11.63
C PHE A 122 -9.66 8.33 -11.72
N GLY A 123 -10.17 9.09 -10.74
CA GLY A 123 -11.57 9.50 -10.67
C GLY A 123 -12.55 8.35 -10.43
N ILE A 124 -12.07 7.23 -9.87
CA ILE A 124 -12.89 6.05 -9.56
C ILE A 124 -13.36 6.16 -8.10
N ASN A 125 -14.54 6.73 -7.89
CA ASN A 125 -15.10 6.98 -6.56
C ASN A 125 -16.03 5.83 -6.10
N GLY A 126 -16.07 5.56 -4.79
CA GLY A 126 -17.13 4.76 -4.16
C GLY A 126 -17.03 3.24 -4.29
N ILE A 127 -15.87 2.70 -4.66
CA ILE A 127 -15.70 1.26 -4.86
C ILE A 127 -14.89 0.65 -3.73
N LYS A 128 -15.58 0.22 -2.68
CA LYS A 128 -15.04 -0.65 -1.60
C LYS A 128 -14.45 -1.98 -2.08
N LYS A 129 -14.57 -2.32 -3.37
CA LYS A 129 -14.38 -3.68 -3.90
C LYS A 129 -13.05 -3.94 -4.63
N PHE A 130 -12.16 -2.96 -4.76
CA PHE A 130 -10.98 -3.10 -5.62
C PHE A 130 -9.82 -3.90 -5.01
N LEU A 131 -9.58 -3.81 -3.70
CA LEU A 131 -8.45 -4.52 -3.06
C LEU A 131 -8.49 -6.03 -3.32
N LEU A 132 -9.69 -6.64 -3.41
CA LEU A 132 -9.86 -8.07 -3.62
C LEU A 132 -9.93 -8.51 -5.10
N GLN A 133 -10.27 -7.62 -6.03
CA GLN A 133 -10.42 -7.98 -7.45
C GLN A 133 -9.26 -7.52 -8.34
N GLY A 134 -8.48 -6.51 -7.93
CA GLY A 134 -7.39 -5.96 -8.74
C GLY A 134 -6.13 -6.83 -8.80
N PHE A 135 -5.97 -7.78 -7.87
CA PHE A 135 -4.81 -8.67 -7.78
C PHE A 135 -5.18 -10.11 -8.14
N HIS A 136 -5.72 -10.31 -9.34
CA HIS A 136 -5.53 -11.59 -10.03
C HIS A 136 -4.16 -11.51 -10.72
N ILE A 137 -3.10 -11.85 -9.98
CA ILE A 137 -1.76 -12.11 -10.54
C ILE A 137 -1.60 -13.63 -10.68
#